data_AF-B0M9C0-F1
#
_entry.id   AF-B0M9C0-F1
#
_cell.length_a   1.000
_cell.length_b   1.000
_cell.length_c   1.000
_cell.angle_alpha   90.00
_cell.angle_beta   90.00
_cell.angle_gamma   90.00
#
_symmetry.space_group_name_H-M   'P 1'
#
loop_
_entity.id
_entity.type
_entity.pdbx_description
1 polymer ?
#
loop_
_entity_poly.entity_id
_entity_poly.type
_entity_poly.pdbx_seq_one_letter_code
_entity_poly.pdbx_strand_id
1 'polypeptide(L)'
;MNCRAVERKLDQVYKHVPVIPFDSGTKLVVMSDCHRGQGNAGDNFLANQAVCFGALEYYFQKGFTYVELGDGDELWENRKLKTIVEVHDDIFWMMSRFYEEKRLYMVYGNHDIVKRNKSYMQRHCGCYYCDAAHQVQSLFPDISVREGLIFRNRKDGKEIFMVHGHQGDFLNDTLWPVSRFLVRYVWRYMELIGFLDPTGAGRPRKAKERIEKRLADYGSSRKKILIAGHTHRPAFSKPGEGTYFNSGSCVHPRCITCIEIEDNRISLVKWSVRSGEDRILRVEREVLEDPVSLTEYAAAEK
;
A
#
# COMPACT_ATOMS: atom_id res chain seq x y z
N MET A 1 14.18 -6.99 -18.39
CA MET A 1 12.94 -6.48 -19.04
C MET A 1 13.23 -5.19 -19.78
N ASN A 2 12.76 -5.06 -21.03
CA ASN A 2 12.80 -3.81 -21.80
C ASN A 2 11.68 -2.86 -21.30
N CYS A 3 11.89 -1.53 -21.30
CA CYS A 3 10.90 -0.53 -20.85
C CYS A 3 9.52 -0.71 -21.51
N ARG A 4 9.50 -1.08 -22.81
CA ARG A 4 8.26 -1.37 -23.55
C ARG A 4 7.40 -2.49 -22.93
N ALA A 5 8.02 -3.46 -22.25
CA ALA A 5 7.28 -4.55 -21.64
C ALA A 5 6.52 -4.10 -20.39
N VAL A 6 7.14 -3.23 -19.58
CA VAL A 6 6.52 -2.63 -18.39
C VAL A 6 5.37 -1.71 -18.78
N GLU A 7 5.58 -0.84 -19.78
CA GLU A 7 4.50 0.03 -20.30
C GLU A 7 3.29 -0.79 -20.76
N ARG A 8 3.53 -1.86 -21.54
CA ARG A 8 2.46 -2.72 -22.04
C ARG A 8 1.71 -3.44 -20.92
N LYS A 9 2.41 -3.85 -19.86
CA LYS A 9 1.81 -4.46 -18.67
C LYS A 9 0.95 -3.44 -17.91
N LEU A 10 1.45 -2.23 -17.67
CA LEU A 10 0.70 -1.16 -17.02
C LEU A 10 -0.52 -0.74 -17.84
N ASP A 11 -0.40 -0.66 -19.17
CA ASP A 11 -1.54 -0.40 -20.06
C ASP A 11 -2.59 -1.52 -20.00
N GLN A 12 -2.17 -2.79 -19.85
CA GLN A 12 -3.11 -3.90 -19.64
C GLN A 12 -3.84 -3.78 -18.30
N VAL A 13 -3.12 -3.46 -17.22
CA VAL A 13 -3.74 -3.25 -15.90
C VAL A 13 -4.73 -2.10 -15.98
N TYR A 14 -4.30 -0.94 -16.48
CA TYR A 14 -5.14 0.25 -16.60
C TYR A 14 -6.47 0.02 -17.34
N LYS A 15 -6.48 -0.84 -18.38
CA LYS A 15 -7.70 -1.16 -19.14
C LYS A 15 -8.74 -2.00 -18.38
N HIS A 16 -8.33 -2.73 -17.34
CA HIS A 16 -9.19 -3.72 -16.67
C HIS A 16 -9.47 -3.41 -15.19
N VAL A 17 -8.87 -2.35 -14.65
CA VAL A 17 -9.06 -1.94 -13.25
C VAL A 17 -10.36 -1.17 -13.08
N PRO A 18 -10.99 -1.27 -11.88
CA PRO A 18 -12.18 -0.49 -11.59
C PRO A 18 -11.87 1.02 -11.61
N VAL A 19 -12.84 1.79 -12.11
CA VAL A 19 -12.84 3.25 -12.04
C VAL A 19 -13.81 3.68 -10.96
N ILE A 20 -13.27 4.27 -9.90
CA ILE A 20 -14.01 4.76 -8.74
C ILE A 20 -14.12 6.28 -8.88
N PRO A 21 -15.33 6.84 -8.97
CA PRO A 21 -15.47 8.28 -9.03
C PRO A 21 -15.21 8.90 -7.66
N PHE A 22 -14.53 10.05 -7.64
CA PHE A 22 -14.38 10.87 -6.43
C PHE A 22 -14.69 12.34 -6.71
N ASP A 23 -14.96 13.10 -5.66
CA ASP A 23 -15.27 14.53 -5.71
C ASP A 23 -14.49 15.30 -4.63
N SER A 24 -14.76 16.60 -4.50
CA SER A 24 -14.06 17.46 -3.54
C SER A 24 -14.28 17.08 -2.08
N GLY A 25 -15.34 16.33 -1.75
CA GLY A 25 -15.56 15.84 -0.38
C GLY A 25 -14.87 14.51 -0.11
N THR A 26 -14.34 13.85 -1.13
CA THR A 26 -13.65 12.56 -0.99
C THR A 26 -12.24 12.76 -0.46
N LYS A 27 -11.93 12.08 0.64
CA LYS A 27 -10.60 12.03 1.23
C LYS A 27 -10.03 10.64 1.05
N LEU A 28 -8.79 10.50 0.61
CA LEU A 28 -8.12 9.22 0.41
C LEU A 28 -6.84 9.17 1.24
N VAL A 29 -6.58 8.04 1.87
CA VAL A 29 -5.26 7.70 2.42
C VAL A 29 -4.79 6.43 1.74
N VAL A 30 -3.57 6.48 1.20
CA VAL A 30 -2.94 5.38 0.47
C VAL A 30 -1.74 4.91 1.27
N MET A 31 -1.82 3.68 1.78
CA MET A 31 -0.71 3.00 2.46
C MET A 31 -0.36 1.72 1.70
N SER A 32 0.90 1.33 1.71
CA SER A 32 1.41 0.13 1.04
C SER A 32 2.47 -0.53 1.90
N ASP A 33 2.91 -1.72 1.50
CA ASP A 33 4.11 -2.38 2.04
C ASP A 33 4.02 -2.45 3.58
N CYS A 34 2.89 -2.96 4.08
CA CYS A 34 2.71 -3.21 5.50
C CYS A 34 3.43 -4.48 5.93
N HIS A 35 3.45 -5.52 5.08
CA HIS A 35 4.11 -6.80 5.36
C HIS A 35 3.76 -7.37 6.75
N ARG A 36 2.48 -7.32 7.13
CA ARG A 36 1.98 -7.94 8.37
C ARG A 36 2.35 -9.41 8.40
N GLY A 37 3.04 -9.84 9.45
CA GLY A 37 3.59 -11.18 9.59
C GLY A 37 2.83 -12.00 10.63
N GLN A 38 3.55 -12.92 11.27
CA GLN A 38 2.99 -13.84 12.27
C GLN A 38 3.39 -13.49 13.71
N GLY A 39 3.80 -12.24 13.96
CA GLY A 39 4.08 -11.72 15.31
C GLY A 39 5.36 -12.23 15.96
N ASN A 40 6.31 -12.71 15.16
CA ASN A 40 7.62 -13.15 15.64
C ASN A 40 8.73 -12.16 15.24
N ALA A 41 9.98 -12.48 15.53
CA ALA A 41 11.12 -11.60 15.24
C ALA A 41 11.32 -11.27 13.75
N GLY A 42 10.76 -12.07 12.83
CA GLY A 42 10.77 -11.78 11.39
C GLY A 42 9.60 -10.92 10.92
N ASP A 43 8.68 -10.55 11.82
CA ASP A 43 7.56 -9.67 11.50
C ASP A 43 7.99 -8.21 11.50
N ASN A 44 8.33 -7.72 10.30
CA ASN A 44 8.81 -6.35 10.11
C ASN A 44 7.72 -5.29 10.42
N PHE A 45 6.44 -5.65 10.37
CA PHE A 45 5.35 -4.74 10.70
C PHE A 45 5.18 -4.54 12.22
N LEU A 46 5.49 -5.56 13.00
CA LEU A 46 5.19 -5.62 14.43
C LEU A 46 5.66 -4.38 15.21
N ALA A 47 6.85 -3.86 14.89
CA ALA A 47 7.41 -2.67 15.52
C ALA A 47 6.60 -1.37 15.27
N ASN A 48 5.82 -1.33 14.18
CA ASN A 48 5.02 -0.18 13.77
C ASN A 48 3.51 -0.40 13.92
N GLN A 49 3.06 -1.56 14.44
CA GLN A 49 1.63 -1.89 14.57
C GLN A 49 0.84 -0.79 15.30
N ALA A 50 1.34 -0.32 16.45
CA ALA A 50 0.67 0.73 17.22
C ALA A 50 0.60 2.08 16.46
N VAL A 51 1.64 2.41 15.69
CA VAL A 51 1.67 3.63 14.86
C VAL A 51 0.65 3.52 13.74
N CYS A 52 0.60 2.37 13.06
CA CYS A 52 -0.36 2.11 11.99
C CYS A 52 -1.80 2.14 12.50
N PHE A 53 -2.07 1.51 13.63
CA PHE A 53 -3.38 1.54 14.27
C PHE A 53 -3.82 2.98 14.57
N GLY A 54 -2.98 3.77 15.24
CA GLY A 54 -3.30 5.18 15.55
C GLY A 54 -3.53 6.03 14.29
N ALA A 55 -2.76 5.79 13.23
CA ALA A 55 -2.98 6.44 11.94
C ALA A 55 -4.33 6.04 11.31
N LEU A 56 -4.64 4.74 11.25
CA LEU A 56 -5.91 4.24 10.71
C LEU A 56 -7.12 4.76 11.51
N GLU A 57 -7.01 4.84 12.84
CA GLU A 57 -8.03 5.45 13.68
C GLU A 57 -8.26 6.92 13.33
N TYR A 58 -7.20 7.71 13.20
CA TYR A 58 -7.28 9.10 12.77
C TYR A 58 -7.98 9.22 11.41
N TYR A 59 -7.56 8.44 10.41
CA TYR A 59 -8.15 8.49 9.07
C TYR A 59 -9.60 8.07 9.06
N PHE A 60 -9.95 7.04 9.84
CA PHE A 60 -11.32 6.59 9.99
C PHE A 60 -12.20 7.72 10.54
N GLN A 61 -11.78 8.33 11.66
CA GLN A 61 -12.51 9.42 12.31
C GLN A 61 -12.64 10.68 11.45
N LYS A 62 -11.64 10.96 10.60
CA LYS A 62 -11.65 12.10 9.67
C LYS A 62 -12.40 11.85 8.37
N GLY A 63 -13.01 10.67 8.21
CA GLY A 63 -13.84 10.31 7.05
C GLY A 63 -13.05 9.96 5.80
N PHE A 64 -11.80 9.51 5.94
CA PHE A 64 -10.98 9.08 4.80
C PHE A 64 -11.44 7.73 4.24
N THR A 65 -11.28 7.55 2.95
CA THR A 65 -11.26 6.24 2.31
C THR A 65 -9.86 5.67 2.40
N TYR A 66 -9.75 4.45 2.93
CA TYR A 66 -8.49 3.74 3.03
C TYR A 66 -8.23 2.91 1.76
N VAL A 67 -7.06 3.12 1.16
CA VAL A 67 -6.53 2.33 0.05
C VAL A 67 -5.30 1.57 0.54
N GLU A 68 -5.40 0.25 0.67
CA GLU A 68 -4.26 -0.63 0.90
C GLU A 68 -3.65 -1.01 -0.46
N LEU A 69 -2.56 -0.35 -0.82
CA LEU A 69 -1.92 -0.41 -2.13
C LEU A 69 -0.88 -1.55 -2.23
N GLY A 70 -1.29 -2.77 -1.88
CA GLY A 70 -0.49 -3.98 -2.03
C GLY A 70 0.56 -4.21 -0.94
N ASP A 71 1.00 -5.47 -0.87
CA ASP A 71 1.92 -6.00 0.15
C ASP A 71 1.47 -5.65 1.57
N GLY A 72 0.17 -5.82 1.81
CA GLY A 72 -0.41 -5.64 3.14
C GLY A 72 0.03 -6.76 4.09
N ASP A 73 0.05 -8.00 3.60
CA ASP A 73 0.35 -9.19 4.40
C ASP A 73 1.50 -10.00 3.80
N GLU A 74 2.40 -10.49 4.64
CA GLU A 74 3.62 -11.18 4.22
C GLU A 74 3.39 -12.66 3.91
N LEU A 75 2.62 -12.95 2.84
CA LEU A 75 2.20 -14.31 2.45
C LEU A 75 3.24 -15.07 1.61
N TRP A 76 4.40 -14.47 1.34
CA TRP A 76 5.55 -15.17 0.79
C TRP A 76 6.32 -15.88 1.88
N GLU A 77 6.57 -15.26 3.02
CA GLU A 77 7.20 -15.92 4.17
C GLU A 77 6.23 -16.78 4.98
N ASN A 78 4.99 -16.29 5.12
CA ASN A 78 3.96 -16.91 5.96
C ASN A 78 3.00 -17.75 5.11
N ARG A 79 2.54 -18.88 5.67
CA ARG A 79 1.63 -19.80 4.95
C ARG A 79 0.15 -19.57 5.26
N LYS A 80 -0.16 -18.98 6.42
CA LYS A 80 -1.51 -18.91 6.97
C LYS A 80 -1.88 -17.44 7.18
N LEU A 81 -2.71 -16.89 6.29
CA LEU A 81 -3.28 -15.56 6.47
C LEU A 81 -4.08 -15.45 7.77
N LYS A 82 -4.76 -16.53 8.18
CA LYS A 82 -5.49 -16.58 9.46
C LYS A 82 -4.62 -16.21 10.66
N THR A 83 -3.37 -16.68 10.71
CA THR A 83 -2.44 -16.33 11.79
C THR A 83 -2.07 -14.85 11.77
N ILE A 84 -1.88 -14.27 10.58
CA ILE A 84 -1.62 -12.83 10.42
C ILE A 84 -2.82 -12.02 10.92
N VAL A 85 -4.04 -12.44 10.56
CA VAL A 85 -5.29 -11.81 11.01
C VAL A 85 -5.45 -11.89 12.53
N GLU A 86 -5.12 -13.02 13.14
CA GLU A 86 -5.18 -13.22 14.61
C GLU A 86 -4.14 -12.38 15.36
N VAL A 87 -2.92 -12.26 14.82
CA VAL A 87 -1.83 -11.49 15.45
C VAL A 87 -2.07 -9.98 15.36
N HIS A 88 -2.63 -9.52 14.25
CA HIS A 88 -2.87 -8.10 13.97
C HIS A 88 -4.37 -7.77 13.96
N ASP A 89 -5.13 -8.40 14.85
CA ASP A 89 -6.59 -8.32 14.94
C ASP A 89 -7.10 -6.87 15.02
N ASP A 90 -6.44 -6.00 15.78
CA ASP A 90 -6.74 -4.58 15.88
C ASP A 90 -6.70 -3.86 14.51
N ILE A 91 -5.73 -4.19 13.66
CA ILE A 91 -5.59 -3.61 12.32
C ILE A 91 -6.72 -4.12 11.42
N PHE A 92 -6.97 -5.43 11.44
CA PHE A 92 -8.04 -6.03 10.64
C PHE A 92 -9.43 -5.57 11.09
N TRP A 93 -9.63 -5.36 12.39
CA TRP A 93 -10.82 -4.73 12.94
C TRP A 93 -10.98 -3.30 12.43
N MET A 94 -9.93 -2.46 12.48
CA MET A 94 -10.02 -1.11 11.90
C MET A 94 -10.33 -1.14 10.40
N MET A 95 -9.71 -2.04 9.64
CA MET A 95 -10.02 -2.26 8.23
C MET A 95 -11.48 -2.70 8.02
N SER A 96 -12.04 -3.55 8.89
CA SER A 96 -13.43 -4.01 8.77
C SER A 96 -14.41 -2.84 8.90
N ARG A 97 -14.10 -1.87 9.76
CA ARG A 97 -14.88 -0.64 9.87
C ARG A 97 -14.85 0.19 8.59
N PHE A 98 -13.67 0.37 7.97
CA PHE A 98 -13.59 1.02 6.66
C PHE A 98 -14.40 0.25 5.61
N TYR A 99 -14.34 -1.07 5.63
CA TYR A 99 -15.08 -1.93 4.71
C TYR A 99 -16.60 -1.78 4.87
N GLU A 100 -17.12 -1.82 6.09
CA GLU A 100 -18.55 -1.68 6.40
C GLU A 100 -19.11 -0.35 5.91
N GLU A 101 -18.31 0.72 5.97
CA GLU A 101 -18.67 2.03 5.44
C GLU A 101 -18.40 2.21 3.94
N LYS A 102 -17.99 1.14 3.23
CA LYS A 102 -17.62 1.17 1.80
C LYS A 102 -16.47 2.15 1.50
N ARG A 103 -15.58 2.31 2.47
CA ARG A 103 -14.39 3.18 2.48
C ARG A 103 -13.08 2.38 2.49
N LEU A 104 -13.10 1.11 2.06
CA LEU A 104 -11.90 0.25 1.91
C LEU A 104 -11.72 -0.20 0.46
N TYR A 105 -10.52 0.02 -0.08
CA TYR A 105 -10.08 -0.56 -1.35
C TYR A 105 -8.74 -1.26 -1.18
N MET A 106 -8.59 -2.43 -1.79
CA MET A 106 -7.37 -3.22 -1.70
C MET A 106 -6.81 -3.53 -3.09
N VAL A 107 -5.52 -3.28 -3.25
CA VAL A 107 -4.70 -3.76 -4.36
C VAL A 107 -3.80 -4.86 -3.84
N TYR A 108 -3.54 -5.91 -4.63
CA TYR A 108 -2.53 -6.89 -4.26
C TYR A 108 -1.14 -6.44 -4.73
N GLY A 109 -0.14 -6.72 -3.92
CA GLY A 109 1.26 -6.65 -4.30
C GLY A 109 1.80 -8.03 -4.64
N ASN A 110 3.13 -8.15 -4.73
CA ASN A 110 3.74 -9.43 -5.03
C ASN A 110 3.66 -10.38 -3.82
N HIS A 111 3.90 -9.92 -2.60
CA HIS A 111 3.92 -10.75 -1.38
C HIS A 111 2.55 -11.33 -1.04
N ASP A 112 1.47 -10.63 -1.41
CA ASP A 112 0.09 -11.07 -1.17
C ASP A 112 -0.71 -11.31 -2.46
N ILE A 113 -0.04 -11.58 -3.59
CA ILE A 113 -0.66 -11.86 -4.90
C ILE A 113 -1.77 -12.92 -4.87
N VAL A 114 -1.75 -13.83 -3.89
CA VAL A 114 -2.80 -14.84 -3.68
C VAL A 114 -4.17 -14.24 -3.36
N LYS A 115 -4.22 -13.01 -2.82
CA LYS A 115 -5.44 -12.25 -2.54
C LYS A 115 -6.25 -11.93 -3.81
N ARG A 116 -5.64 -11.98 -5.00
CA ARG A 116 -6.35 -11.84 -6.29
C ARG A 116 -7.46 -12.89 -6.49
N ASN A 117 -7.37 -14.03 -5.79
CA ASN A 117 -8.36 -15.08 -5.85
C ASN A 117 -9.51 -14.79 -4.88
N LYS A 118 -10.70 -14.48 -5.41
CA LYS A 118 -11.89 -14.19 -4.60
C LYS A 118 -12.24 -15.31 -3.62
N SER A 119 -12.12 -16.58 -4.02
CA SER A 119 -12.40 -17.72 -3.14
C SER A 119 -11.38 -17.86 -2.01
N TYR A 120 -10.13 -17.46 -2.24
CA TYR A 120 -9.12 -17.39 -1.19
C TYR A 120 -9.50 -16.32 -0.15
N MET A 121 -9.86 -15.12 -0.61
CA MET A 121 -10.32 -14.03 0.27
C MET A 121 -11.58 -14.41 1.04
N GLN A 122 -12.57 -15.02 0.39
CA GLN A 122 -13.79 -15.45 1.07
C GLN A 122 -13.51 -16.47 2.17
N ARG A 123 -12.58 -17.40 1.93
CA ARG A 123 -12.22 -18.45 2.89
C ARG A 123 -11.45 -17.90 4.10
N HIS A 124 -10.56 -16.94 3.89
CA HIS A 124 -9.61 -16.50 4.91
C HIS A 124 -9.94 -15.15 5.54
N CYS A 125 -10.75 -14.32 4.87
CA CYS A 125 -11.13 -12.98 5.31
C CYS A 125 -12.62 -12.70 5.13
N GLY A 126 -13.47 -13.72 4.90
CA GLY A 126 -14.92 -13.51 4.87
C GLY A 126 -15.51 -13.28 6.26
N CYS A 127 -14.95 -13.94 7.28
CA CYS A 127 -15.38 -13.84 8.67
C CYS A 127 -14.20 -14.09 9.62
N TYR A 128 -14.38 -13.70 10.87
CA TYR A 128 -13.48 -13.99 11.98
C TYR A 128 -14.30 -14.37 13.23
N TYR A 129 -13.69 -15.06 14.18
CA TYR A 129 -14.32 -15.32 15.47
C TYR A 129 -13.97 -14.16 16.41
N CYS A 130 -14.99 -13.47 16.91
CA CYS A 130 -14.82 -12.38 17.87
C CYS A 130 -14.94 -12.94 19.28
N ASP A 131 -13.83 -12.98 20.02
CA ASP A 131 -13.80 -13.47 21.40
C ASP A 131 -14.66 -12.60 22.32
N ALA A 132 -14.65 -11.27 22.17
CA ALA A 132 -15.46 -10.39 23.02
C ALA A 132 -16.97 -10.64 22.89
N ALA A 133 -17.44 -11.04 21.70
CA ALA A 133 -18.85 -11.30 21.42
C ALA A 133 -19.20 -12.79 21.42
N HIS A 134 -18.22 -13.68 21.64
CA HIS A 134 -18.33 -15.14 21.50
C HIS A 134 -19.04 -15.61 20.22
N GLN A 135 -18.87 -14.90 19.10
CA GLN A 135 -19.56 -15.21 17.85
C GLN A 135 -18.71 -14.93 16.61
N VAL A 136 -19.05 -15.60 15.49
CA VAL A 136 -18.46 -15.32 14.19
C VAL A 136 -19.04 -14.03 13.64
N GLN A 137 -18.16 -13.11 13.25
CA GLN A 137 -18.52 -11.83 12.63
C GLN A 137 -17.93 -11.73 11.22
N SER A 138 -18.56 -10.93 10.37
CA SER A 138 -18.04 -10.64 9.04
C SER A 138 -16.75 -9.82 9.13
N LEU A 139 -15.76 -10.14 8.30
CA LEU A 139 -14.56 -9.32 8.16
C LEU A 139 -14.65 -8.49 6.87
N PHE A 140 -14.43 -9.14 5.72
CA PHE A 140 -14.56 -8.52 4.39
C PHE A 140 -15.39 -9.40 3.46
N PRO A 141 -16.69 -9.63 3.74
CA PRO A 141 -17.53 -10.47 2.88
C PRO A 141 -17.47 -9.97 1.43
N ASP A 142 -17.20 -10.84 0.46
CA ASP A 142 -17.17 -10.49 -0.96
C ASP A 142 -16.14 -9.42 -1.42
N ILE A 143 -15.17 -9.05 -0.57
CA ILE A 143 -14.13 -8.09 -0.99
C ILE A 143 -13.36 -8.60 -2.21
N SER A 144 -13.09 -7.69 -3.14
CA SER A 144 -12.31 -7.97 -4.34
C SER A 144 -10.99 -7.23 -4.27
N VAL A 145 -9.88 -7.98 -4.21
CA VAL A 145 -8.53 -7.42 -4.27
C VAL A 145 -8.07 -7.42 -5.72
N ARG A 146 -7.77 -6.23 -6.26
CA ARG A 146 -7.48 -6.01 -7.70
C ARG A 146 -5.99 -5.75 -7.93
N GLU A 147 -5.55 -5.78 -9.19
CA GLU A 147 -4.16 -5.49 -9.55
C GLU A 147 -3.82 -3.99 -9.50
N GLY A 148 -4.86 -3.15 -9.58
CA GLY A 148 -4.79 -1.71 -9.47
C GLY A 148 -6.19 -1.12 -9.41
N LEU A 149 -6.26 0.20 -9.39
CA LEU A 149 -7.51 0.97 -9.33
C LEU A 149 -7.30 2.36 -9.91
N ILE A 150 -8.38 2.96 -10.40
CA ILE A 150 -8.39 4.34 -10.88
C ILE A 150 -9.38 5.12 -10.04
N PHE A 151 -8.93 6.22 -9.43
CA PHE A 151 -9.83 7.24 -8.90
C PHE A 151 -10.00 8.34 -9.96
N ARG A 152 -11.24 8.60 -10.39
CA ARG A 152 -11.56 9.62 -11.40
C ARG A 152 -12.34 10.77 -10.78
N ASN A 153 -11.81 11.98 -10.87
CA ASN A 153 -12.45 13.18 -10.37
C ASN A 153 -13.69 13.48 -11.22
N ARG A 154 -14.87 13.59 -10.58
CA ARG A 154 -16.13 13.90 -11.28
C ARG A 154 -16.15 15.28 -11.93
N LYS A 155 -15.40 16.24 -11.40
CA LYS A 155 -15.43 17.65 -11.82
C LYS A 155 -14.63 17.88 -13.11
N ASP A 156 -13.42 17.35 -13.20
CA ASP A 156 -12.50 17.61 -14.32
C ASP A 156 -12.05 16.33 -15.05
N GLY A 157 -12.58 15.17 -14.68
CA GLY A 157 -12.29 13.89 -15.32
C GLY A 157 -10.89 13.36 -15.06
N LYS A 158 -10.08 14.02 -14.21
CA LYS A 158 -8.70 13.61 -13.96
C LYS A 158 -8.63 12.29 -13.22
N GLU A 159 -7.61 11.52 -13.58
CA GLU A 159 -7.43 10.18 -13.06
C GLU A 159 -6.16 10.06 -12.24
N ILE A 160 -6.30 9.41 -11.09
CA ILE A 160 -5.21 8.91 -10.28
C ILE A 160 -5.20 7.39 -10.48
N PHE A 161 -4.19 6.91 -11.18
CA PHE A 161 -3.96 5.49 -11.37
C PHE A 161 -3.09 4.98 -10.23
N MET A 162 -3.57 3.97 -9.50
CA MET A 162 -2.83 3.35 -8.41
C MET A 162 -2.56 1.88 -8.71
N VAL A 163 -1.31 1.47 -8.55
CA VAL A 163 -0.82 0.09 -8.67
C VAL A 163 0.19 -0.16 -7.57
N HIS A 164 0.40 -1.40 -7.14
CA HIS A 164 1.43 -1.66 -6.13
C HIS A 164 2.84 -1.28 -6.62
N GLY A 165 3.19 -1.55 -7.88
CA GLY A 165 4.47 -1.18 -8.47
C GLY A 165 5.36 -2.36 -8.86
N HIS A 166 5.03 -3.58 -8.39
CA HIS A 166 5.70 -4.81 -8.82
C HIS A 166 5.64 -5.02 -10.33
N GLN A 167 4.65 -4.45 -11.03
CA GLN A 167 4.53 -4.46 -12.49
C GLN A 167 5.75 -3.85 -13.22
N GLY A 168 6.54 -3.02 -12.54
CA GLY A 168 7.82 -2.48 -13.05
C GLY A 168 9.02 -3.42 -12.87
N ASP A 169 8.82 -4.57 -12.22
CA ASP A 169 9.84 -5.48 -11.72
C ASP A 169 9.62 -6.92 -12.21
N PHE A 170 10.45 -7.37 -13.14
CA PHE A 170 10.28 -8.67 -13.80
C PHE A 170 10.32 -9.87 -12.84
N LEU A 171 11.20 -9.83 -11.84
CA LEU A 171 11.33 -10.94 -10.91
C LEU A 171 10.10 -11.06 -10.02
N ASN A 172 9.53 -9.93 -9.62
CA ASN A 172 8.41 -9.89 -8.69
C ASN A 172 7.04 -9.88 -9.37
N ASP A 173 6.98 -9.60 -10.67
CA ASP A 173 5.76 -9.72 -11.49
C ASP A 173 5.69 -11.05 -12.26
N THR A 174 6.73 -11.39 -13.05
CA THR A 174 6.68 -12.56 -13.93
C THR A 174 7.22 -13.84 -13.27
N LEU A 175 8.32 -13.74 -12.52
CA LEU A 175 8.96 -14.88 -11.84
C LEU A 175 8.64 -14.96 -10.34
N TRP A 176 7.51 -14.37 -9.94
CA TRP A 176 7.08 -14.31 -8.55
C TRP A 176 7.03 -15.67 -7.83
N PRO A 177 6.74 -16.83 -8.46
CA PRO A 177 6.81 -18.11 -7.75
C PRO A 177 8.24 -18.49 -7.33
N VAL A 178 9.25 -18.11 -8.12
CA VAL A 178 10.67 -18.33 -7.81
C VAL A 178 11.11 -17.37 -6.70
N SER A 179 10.76 -16.09 -6.81
CA SER A 179 11.04 -15.09 -5.78
C SER A 179 10.43 -15.51 -4.45
N ARG A 180 9.15 -15.92 -4.45
CA ARG A 180 8.47 -16.48 -3.27
C ARG A 180 9.17 -17.69 -2.68
N PHE A 181 9.66 -18.61 -3.52
CA PHE A 181 10.41 -19.78 -3.04
C PHE A 181 11.67 -19.36 -2.29
N LEU A 182 12.45 -18.43 -2.85
CA LEU A 182 13.67 -17.94 -2.20
C LEU A 182 13.36 -17.20 -0.89
N VAL A 183 12.36 -16.32 -0.89
CA VAL A 183 11.92 -15.60 0.32
C VAL A 183 11.54 -16.58 1.42
N ARG A 184 10.71 -17.57 1.09
CA ARG A 184 10.18 -18.54 2.06
C ARG A 184 11.22 -19.47 2.67
N TYR A 185 12.15 -19.96 1.86
CA TYR A 185 13.03 -21.07 2.26
C TYR A 185 14.48 -20.64 2.48
N VAL A 186 14.85 -19.42 2.08
CA VAL A 186 16.20 -18.89 2.25
C VAL A 186 16.15 -17.61 3.06
N TRP A 187 15.58 -16.54 2.51
CA TRP A 187 15.71 -15.20 3.10
C TRP A 187 15.06 -15.07 4.46
N ARG A 188 13.88 -15.66 4.67
CA ARG A 188 13.22 -15.68 5.99
C ARG A 188 14.12 -16.21 7.11
N TYR A 189 14.92 -17.25 6.84
CA TYR A 189 15.85 -17.78 7.84
C TYR A 189 17.09 -16.91 7.99
N MET A 190 17.52 -16.25 6.90
CA MET A 190 18.64 -15.32 6.92
C MET A 190 18.30 -14.01 7.65
N GLU A 191 17.04 -13.55 7.60
CA GLU A 191 16.55 -12.39 8.34
C GLU A 191 16.58 -12.60 9.84
N LEU A 192 16.22 -13.80 10.31
CA LEU A 192 16.32 -14.17 11.73
C LEU A 192 17.77 -14.09 12.27
N ILE A 193 18.77 -14.16 11.40
CA ILE A 193 20.19 -14.02 11.75
C ILE A 193 20.80 -12.68 11.28
N GLY A 194 19.97 -11.73 10.85
CA GLY A 194 20.37 -10.34 10.61
C GLY A 194 20.63 -9.92 9.16
N PHE A 195 20.38 -10.77 8.15
CA PHE A 195 20.48 -10.39 6.73
C PHE A 195 19.12 -9.98 6.17
N LEU A 196 19.03 -8.84 5.50
CA LEU A 196 17.78 -8.35 4.92
C LEU A 196 17.37 -9.09 3.64
N ASP A 197 16.08 -9.38 3.47
CA ASP A 197 15.55 -9.92 2.21
C ASP A 197 15.78 -8.96 1.03
N PRO A 198 16.45 -9.39 -0.06
CA PRO A 198 16.68 -8.57 -1.24
C PRO A 198 15.42 -8.31 -2.06
N THR A 199 14.27 -8.93 -1.74
CA THR A 199 13.00 -8.61 -2.40
C THR A 199 12.25 -7.47 -1.73
N GLY A 200 12.46 -7.17 -0.46
CA GLY A 200 11.87 -6.01 0.23
C GLY A 200 12.89 -4.91 0.57
N ALA A 201 13.05 -4.66 1.88
CA ALA A 201 13.91 -3.60 2.41
C ALA A 201 15.39 -3.74 2.00
N GLY A 202 15.89 -4.98 1.88
CA GLY A 202 17.27 -5.30 1.50
C GLY A 202 17.60 -5.12 0.01
N ARG A 203 16.62 -4.78 -0.83
CA ARG A 203 16.84 -4.59 -2.28
C ARG A 203 17.84 -3.45 -2.55
N PRO A 204 18.84 -3.65 -3.43
CA PRO A 204 19.81 -2.60 -3.74
C PRO A 204 19.16 -1.31 -4.24
N ARG A 205 19.66 -0.16 -3.75
CA ARG A 205 19.15 1.18 -4.12
C ARG A 205 19.02 1.39 -5.63
N LYS A 206 20.06 1.01 -6.39
CA LYS A 206 20.08 1.12 -7.87
C LYS A 206 18.99 0.29 -8.56
N ALA A 207 18.49 -0.78 -7.94
CA ALA A 207 17.39 -1.57 -8.49
C ALA A 207 16.04 -0.90 -8.22
N LYS A 208 15.84 -0.37 -7.00
CA LYS A 208 14.67 0.43 -6.63
C LYS A 208 14.51 1.65 -7.54
N GLU A 209 15.58 2.41 -7.75
CA GLU A 209 15.60 3.57 -8.67
C GLU A 209 15.23 3.22 -10.11
N ARG A 210 15.64 2.04 -10.60
CA ARG A 210 15.26 1.61 -11.96
C ARG A 210 13.77 1.33 -12.09
N ILE A 211 13.14 0.80 -11.04
CA ILE A 211 11.70 0.54 -11.02
C ILE A 211 10.95 1.87 -10.95
N GLU A 212 11.32 2.73 -9.99
CA GLU A 212 10.75 4.08 -9.85
C GLU A 212 10.86 4.87 -11.15
N LYS A 213 12.02 4.85 -11.83
CA LYS A 213 12.20 5.52 -13.11
C LYS A 213 11.23 5.00 -14.18
N ARG A 214 11.04 3.68 -14.30
CA ARG A 214 10.11 3.10 -15.28
C ARG A 214 8.66 3.49 -14.99
N LEU A 215 8.26 3.52 -13.72
CA LEU A 215 6.94 3.95 -13.30
C LEU A 215 6.73 5.45 -13.58
N ALA A 216 7.73 6.27 -13.27
CA ALA A 216 7.73 7.70 -13.58
C ALA A 216 7.66 7.97 -15.09
N ASP A 217 8.47 7.29 -15.89
CA ASP A 217 8.45 7.38 -17.35
C ASP A 217 7.06 6.98 -17.91
N TYR A 218 6.42 5.96 -17.34
CA TYR A 218 5.05 5.57 -17.71
C TYR A 218 4.03 6.66 -17.35
N GLY A 219 4.06 7.17 -16.12
CA GLY A 219 3.17 8.24 -15.65
C GLY A 219 3.24 9.46 -16.56
N SER A 220 4.46 9.93 -16.85
CA SER A 220 4.70 11.07 -17.73
C SER A 220 4.27 10.82 -19.17
N SER A 221 4.64 9.66 -19.76
CA SER A 221 4.31 9.35 -21.16
C SER A 221 2.82 9.14 -21.41
N ARG A 222 2.07 8.72 -20.38
CA ARG A 222 0.61 8.55 -20.44
C ARG A 222 -0.16 9.74 -19.88
N LYS A 223 0.54 10.76 -19.37
CA LYS A 223 -0.04 11.93 -18.68
C LYS A 223 -0.99 11.52 -17.55
N LYS A 224 -0.56 10.58 -16.71
CA LYS A 224 -1.34 10.06 -15.60
C LYS A 224 -0.65 10.35 -14.29
N ILE A 225 -1.42 10.73 -13.28
CA ILE A 225 -0.96 10.68 -11.90
C ILE A 225 -0.87 9.20 -11.51
N LEU A 226 0.34 8.75 -11.19
CA LEU A 226 0.64 7.36 -10.83
C LEU A 226 1.09 7.29 -9.38
N ILE A 227 0.38 6.52 -8.55
CA ILE A 227 0.76 6.26 -7.16
C ILE A 227 1.15 4.78 -7.03
N ALA A 228 2.29 4.51 -6.38
CA ALA A 228 2.81 3.17 -6.15
C ALA A 228 3.37 2.97 -4.73
N GLY A 229 3.74 1.73 -4.41
CA GLY A 229 4.52 1.31 -3.24
C GLY A 229 5.75 0.52 -3.69
N HIS A 230 5.94 -0.72 -3.22
CA HIS A 230 6.89 -1.75 -3.70
C HIS A 230 8.38 -1.46 -3.50
N THR A 231 8.83 -0.23 -3.63
CA THR A 231 10.25 0.12 -3.42
C THR A 231 10.55 0.53 -1.98
N HIS A 232 9.51 0.73 -1.15
CA HIS A 232 9.60 1.23 0.22
C HIS A 232 10.37 2.55 0.29
N ARG A 233 10.27 3.37 -0.76
CA ARG A 233 10.96 4.67 -0.84
C ARG A 233 9.92 5.73 -1.15
N PRO A 234 9.47 6.48 -0.14
CA PRO A 234 8.50 7.53 -0.38
C PRO A 234 9.06 8.52 -1.41
N ALA A 235 8.23 8.89 -2.37
CA ALA A 235 8.60 9.74 -3.48
C ALA A 235 7.44 10.67 -3.80
N PHE A 236 7.75 11.92 -4.11
CA PHE A 236 6.75 12.95 -4.36
C PHE A 236 7.26 13.88 -5.47
N SER A 237 6.78 13.70 -6.70
CA SER A 237 7.12 14.62 -7.79
C SER A 237 6.52 15.99 -7.52
N LYS A 238 7.28 17.07 -7.74
CA LYS A 238 6.74 18.43 -7.77
C LYS A 238 6.09 18.72 -9.14
N PRO A 239 5.12 19.65 -9.22
CA PRO A 239 4.57 20.08 -10.50
C PRO A 239 5.68 20.48 -11.48
N GLY A 240 5.60 19.99 -12.72
CA GLY A 240 6.61 20.22 -13.76
C GLY A 240 7.76 19.20 -13.79
N GLU A 241 7.99 18.43 -12.72
CA GLU A 241 9.04 17.40 -12.69
C GLU A 241 8.52 16.01 -13.09
N GLY A 242 7.26 15.72 -12.80
CA GLY A 242 6.64 14.44 -13.11
C GLY A 242 5.29 14.26 -12.40
N THR A 243 4.69 13.09 -12.59
CA THR A 243 3.36 12.75 -12.06
C THR A 243 3.39 11.44 -11.24
N TYR A 244 4.55 11.07 -10.71
CA TYR A 244 4.76 9.84 -9.97
C TYR A 244 4.90 10.08 -8.47
N PHE A 245 4.23 9.23 -7.70
CA PHE A 245 4.25 9.26 -6.25
C PHE A 245 4.47 7.85 -5.71
N ASN A 246 5.15 7.77 -4.57
CA ASN A 246 5.33 6.52 -3.84
C ASN A 246 4.92 6.72 -2.38
N SER A 247 4.04 5.87 -1.86
CA SER A 247 3.58 5.93 -0.46
C SER A 247 4.66 5.54 0.56
N GLY A 248 5.77 4.96 0.12
CA GLY A 248 6.82 4.44 0.98
C GLY A 248 6.43 3.09 1.57
N SER A 249 6.44 2.94 2.89
CA SER A 249 6.08 1.67 3.53
C SER A 249 5.63 1.85 4.98
N CYS A 250 4.99 0.82 5.53
CA CYS A 250 4.65 0.77 6.95
C CYS A 250 5.68 -0.02 7.79
N VAL A 251 6.82 -0.38 7.20
CA VAL A 251 7.91 -1.12 7.85
C VAL A 251 9.21 -0.30 7.97
N HIS A 252 9.15 1.02 7.75
CA HIS A 252 10.30 1.88 8.01
C HIS A 252 10.65 1.87 9.51
N PRO A 253 11.95 1.91 9.87
CA PRO A 253 12.33 1.95 11.28
C PRO A 253 11.69 3.14 12.01
N ARG A 254 10.77 2.83 12.93
CA ARG A 254 10.09 3.78 13.85
C ARG A 254 9.06 4.71 13.19
N CYS A 255 8.68 4.47 11.94
CA CYS A 255 7.64 5.26 11.29
C CYS A 255 6.93 4.50 10.18
N ILE A 256 5.79 5.03 9.78
CA ILE A 256 5.11 4.65 8.55
C ILE A 256 4.94 5.89 7.68
N THR A 257 4.84 5.71 6.36
CA THR A 257 4.54 6.79 5.43
C THR A 257 3.31 6.47 4.60
N CYS A 258 2.62 7.50 4.14
CA CYS A 258 1.42 7.37 3.33
C CYS A 258 1.21 8.59 2.43
N ILE A 259 0.43 8.43 1.37
CA ILE A 259 -0.06 9.54 0.57
C ILE A 259 -1.47 9.89 1.05
N GLU A 260 -1.72 11.17 1.27
CA GLU A 260 -3.06 11.69 1.53
C GLU A 260 -3.55 12.48 0.33
N ILE A 261 -4.84 12.35 0.04
CA ILE A 261 -5.55 13.19 -0.92
C ILE A 261 -6.79 13.75 -0.23
N GLU A 262 -6.84 15.07 -0.08
CA GLU A 262 -7.93 15.80 0.58
C GLU A 262 -8.09 17.14 -0.15
N ASP A 263 -9.34 17.59 -0.36
CA ASP A 263 -9.65 18.85 -1.05
C ASP A 263 -8.94 18.99 -2.42
N ASN A 264 -8.85 17.88 -3.16
CA ASN A 264 -8.16 17.79 -4.45
C ASN A 264 -6.66 18.15 -4.38
N ARG A 265 -6.04 18.00 -3.20
CA ARG A 265 -4.60 18.17 -2.97
C ARG A 265 -3.98 16.87 -2.54
N ILE A 266 -2.77 16.60 -3.02
CA ILE A 266 -1.97 15.43 -2.66
C ILE A 266 -0.83 15.85 -1.73
N SER A 267 -0.57 15.06 -0.68
CA SER A 267 0.54 15.28 0.25
C SER A 267 1.20 13.95 0.63
N LEU A 268 2.47 14.02 1.06
CA LEU A 268 3.18 12.88 1.65
C LEU A 268 3.29 13.09 3.16
N VAL A 269 2.89 12.08 3.92
CA VAL A 269 2.78 12.17 5.37
C VAL A 269 3.52 11.01 6.03
N LYS A 270 4.11 11.29 7.18
CA LYS A 270 4.74 10.32 8.07
C LYS A 270 3.99 10.25 9.39
N TRP A 271 3.85 9.05 9.92
CA TRP A 271 3.41 8.82 11.28
C TRP A 271 4.52 8.18 12.10
N SER A 272 4.69 8.62 13.34
CA SER A 272 5.72 8.09 14.23
C SER A 272 5.35 8.32 15.70
N VAL A 273 5.99 7.58 16.60
CA VAL A 273 5.91 7.87 18.03
C VAL A 273 6.83 9.05 18.36
N ARG A 274 6.26 10.06 19.03
CA ARG A 274 7.00 11.22 19.57
C ARG A 274 6.82 11.29 21.08
N SER A 275 7.83 11.79 21.78
CA SER A 275 7.77 12.05 23.22
C SER A 275 7.47 13.53 23.45
N GLY A 276 6.46 13.82 24.26
CA GLY A 276 6.25 15.17 24.81
C GLY A 276 7.24 15.50 25.93
N GLU A 277 7.24 16.77 26.35
CA GLU A 277 7.99 17.26 27.52
C GLU A 277 7.54 16.58 28.83
N ASP A 278 6.28 16.14 28.86
CA ASP A 278 5.65 15.36 29.92
C ASP A 278 6.06 13.87 29.94
N ARG A 279 6.90 13.43 28.99
CA ARG A 279 7.29 12.03 28.75
C ARG A 279 6.12 11.13 28.31
N ILE A 280 5.00 11.71 27.88
CA ILE A 280 3.91 10.95 27.26
C ILE A 280 4.26 10.69 25.79
N LEU A 281 4.16 9.42 25.40
CA LEU A 281 4.36 9.00 24.02
C LEU A 281 3.06 9.16 23.23
N ARG A 282 3.14 9.81 22.07
CA ARG A 282 2.00 10.05 21.18
C ARG A 282 2.31 9.57 19.77
N VAL A 283 1.30 9.01 19.10
CA VAL A 283 1.35 8.73 17.66
C VAL A 283 1.02 10.02 16.94
N GLU A 284 2.00 10.60 16.25
CA GLU A 284 1.87 11.93 15.65
C GLU A 284 2.02 11.90 14.14
N ARG A 285 1.22 12.75 13.48
CA ARG A 285 1.22 13.00 12.04
C ARG A 285 2.16 14.14 11.70
N GLU A 286 3.09 13.91 10.77
CA GLU A 286 4.04 14.89 10.25
C GLU A 286 3.89 14.97 8.72
N VAL A 287 3.67 16.17 8.19
CA VAL A 287 3.66 16.40 6.73
C VAL A 287 5.11 16.45 6.25
N LEU A 288 5.49 15.51 5.38
CA LEU A 288 6.82 15.49 4.76
C LEU A 288 6.86 16.36 3.51
N GLU A 289 5.79 16.34 2.73
CA GLU A 289 5.63 17.17 1.53
C GLU A 289 4.27 17.85 1.58
N ASP A 290 4.28 19.18 1.52
CA ASP A 290 3.08 19.99 1.66
C ASP A 290 2.01 19.69 0.60
N PRO A 291 0.71 19.88 0.92
CA PRO A 291 -0.38 19.61 -0.01
C PRO A 291 -0.31 20.43 -1.32
N VAL A 292 -0.11 19.75 -2.45
CA VAL A 292 -0.10 20.34 -3.80
C VAL A 292 -1.39 20.03 -4.53
N SER A 293 -1.97 20.99 -5.28
CA SER A 293 -3.19 20.72 -6.02
C SER A 293 -2.97 19.69 -7.13
N LEU A 294 -3.83 18.68 -7.22
CA LEU A 294 -3.84 17.72 -8.32
C LEU A 294 -4.01 18.40 -9.69
N THR A 295 -4.56 19.63 -9.72
CA THR A 295 -4.67 20.41 -10.96
C THR A 295 -3.34 20.90 -11.50
N GLU A 296 -2.34 21.10 -10.65
CA GLU A 296 -1.03 21.61 -11.06
C GLU A 296 -0.25 20.55 -11.87
N TYR A 297 -0.49 19.27 -11.59
CA TYR A 297 0.08 18.14 -12.35
C TYR A 297 -0.52 17.97 -13.76
N ALA A 298 -1.60 18.69 -14.05
CA ALA A 298 -2.18 18.78 -15.39
C ALA A 298 -1.74 20.04 -16.15
N ALA A 299 -1.19 21.06 -15.46
CA ALA A 299 -0.86 22.35 -16.06
C ALA A 299 0.53 22.40 -16.72
N ALA A 300 1.32 21.33 -16.64
CA ALA A 300 2.57 21.17 -17.40
C ALA A 300 2.35 20.97 -18.92
N GLU A 301 1.21 21.46 -19.44
CA GLU A 301 0.78 21.43 -20.84
C GLU A 301 1.11 22.71 -21.61
N LYS A 302 2.20 23.40 -21.26
CA LYS A 302 2.75 24.49 -22.07
C LYS A 302 4.17 24.18 -22.52
#